data_AF-A0A6N3BH39-F1
#
_entry.id   AF-A0A6N3BH39-F1
#
_cell.length_a   1.000
_cell.length_b   1.000
_cell.length_c   1.000
_cell.angle_alpha   90.00
_cell.angle_beta   90.00
_cell.angle_gamma   90.00
#
_symmetry.space_group_name_H-M   'P 1'
#
loop_
_entity.id
_entity.type
_entity.pdbx_description
1 polymer ?
#
loop_
_entity_poly.entity_id
_entity_poly.type
_entity_poly.pdbx_seq_one_letter_code
_entity_poly.pdbx_strand_id
1 'polypeptide(L)'
;MTSGDFTITGVNTTDNVSDFTSGKSTISKGDGITSETSDNSALISSDLASENSLSVGDTFTVTTTVDSTETSYTLTVIGIYDNSSTATTAQMMSNASNPQNNIYTRLKTTNTIKGETDKLDSAVYALSNPEKIDNFVKEVKSEIDTDTYFVTSNDEIYEQMLSPLNNISSIA
;
A
#
# COMPACT_ATOMS: atom_id res chain seq x y z
N MET A 1 0.08 11.36 -22.39
CA MET A 1 0.03 10.13 -21.57
C MET A 1 -1.43 9.93 -21.22
N THR A 2 -2.04 8.83 -21.67
CA THR A 2 -3.40 8.47 -21.26
C THR A 2 -3.34 8.13 -19.77
N SER A 3 -4.12 8.83 -18.94
CA SER A 3 -4.24 8.46 -17.53
C SER A 3 -5.10 7.20 -17.46
N GLY A 4 -4.66 6.21 -16.68
CA GLY A 4 -5.47 5.01 -16.43
C GLY A 4 -6.70 5.32 -15.58
N ASP A 5 -7.65 4.40 -15.56
CA ASP A 5 -8.84 4.52 -14.72
C ASP A 5 -8.59 4.10 -13.27
N PHE A 6 -7.61 3.23 -13.05
CA PHE A 6 -7.33 2.60 -11.76
C PHE A 6 -5.85 2.64 -11.41
N THR A 7 -5.58 2.60 -10.12
CA THR A 7 -4.25 2.28 -9.58
C THR A 7 -4.26 0.84 -9.07
N ILE A 8 -3.21 0.08 -9.36
CA ILE A 8 -3.00 -1.27 -8.82
C ILE A 8 -1.80 -1.21 -7.88
N THR A 9 -2.02 -1.44 -6.59
CA THR A 9 -1.01 -1.37 -5.54
C THR A 9 -0.62 -2.77 -5.08
N GLY A 10 0.63 -3.15 -5.30
CA GLY A 10 1.20 -4.40 -4.80
C GLY A 10 1.63 -4.25 -3.34
N VAL A 11 1.16 -5.15 -2.48
CA VAL A 11 1.51 -5.14 -1.05
C VAL A 11 1.85 -6.56 -0.57
N ASN A 12 2.67 -6.64 0.49
CA ASN A 12 2.91 -7.90 1.17
C ASN A 12 1.75 -8.24 2.12
N THR A 13 1.28 -7.22 2.86
CA THR A 13 0.07 -7.33 3.67
C THR A 13 -0.66 -5.99 3.73
N THR A 14 -1.99 -6.04 3.70
CA THR A 14 -2.85 -4.87 3.88
C THR A 14 -2.77 -4.30 5.29
N ASP A 15 -2.42 -5.11 6.28
CA ASP A 15 -2.34 -4.67 7.68
C ASP A 15 -1.22 -3.64 7.92
N ASN A 16 -0.24 -3.57 7.01
CA ASN A 16 0.85 -2.60 7.08
C ASN A 16 0.63 -1.39 6.15
N VAL A 17 -0.48 -1.33 5.43
CA VAL A 17 -0.81 -0.19 4.57
C VAL A 17 -1.34 0.95 5.44
N SER A 18 -0.82 2.16 5.23
CA SER A 18 -1.14 3.36 6.03
C SER A 18 -2.64 3.65 6.13
N ASP A 19 -3.39 3.46 5.04
CA ASP A 19 -4.83 3.71 5.03
C ASP A 19 -5.59 2.71 5.92
N PHE A 20 -5.14 1.45 5.99
CA PHE A 20 -5.75 0.44 6.86
C PHE A 20 -5.33 0.61 8.32
N THR A 21 -4.05 0.86 8.57
CA THR A 21 -3.54 1.11 9.94
C THR A 21 -4.13 2.37 10.59
N SER A 22 -4.41 3.40 9.79
CA SER A 22 -5.07 4.62 10.28
C SER A 22 -6.60 4.51 10.37
N GLY A 23 -7.19 3.40 9.93
CA GLY A 23 -8.64 3.17 9.91
C GLY A 23 -9.39 3.94 8.81
N LYS A 24 -8.70 4.59 7.87
CA LYS A 24 -9.32 5.22 6.70
C LYS A 24 -9.90 4.20 5.73
N SER A 25 -9.25 3.05 5.63
CA SER A 25 -9.74 1.86 4.93
C SER A 25 -10.06 0.77 5.93
N THR A 26 -11.19 0.10 5.76
CA THR A 26 -11.57 -1.06 6.57
C THR A 26 -12.09 -2.18 5.68
N ILE A 27 -11.63 -3.41 5.90
CA ILE A 27 -12.13 -4.57 5.15
C ILE A 27 -13.53 -4.89 5.67
N SER A 28 -14.53 -4.76 4.79
CA SER A 28 -15.94 -4.94 5.16
C SER A 28 -16.46 -6.33 4.78
N LYS A 29 -15.83 -7.00 3.79
CA LYS A 29 -16.14 -8.38 3.41
C LYS A 29 -14.88 -9.12 2.96
N GLY A 30 -14.83 -10.43 3.24
CA GLY A 30 -13.74 -11.30 2.81
C GLY A 30 -12.43 -11.00 3.55
N ASP A 31 -11.31 -11.24 2.88
CA ASP A 31 -9.98 -11.20 3.47
C ASP A 31 -9.09 -10.10 2.88
N GLY A 32 -8.11 -9.68 3.67
CA GLY A 32 -7.04 -8.78 3.24
C GLY A 32 -5.95 -9.51 2.43
N ILE A 33 -5.00 -8.75 1.89
CA ILE A 33 -3.80 -9.33 1.28
C ILE A 33 -2.84 -9.73 2.41
N THR A 34 -2.25 -10.92 2.31
CA THR A 34 -1.21 -11.43 3.20
C THR A 34 -0.06 -12.06 2.40
N SER A 35 1.00 -12.50 3.09
CA SER A 35 2.12 -13.21 2.46
C SER A 35 1.70 -14.54 1.83
N GLU A 36 0.64 -15.16 2.35
CA GLU A 36 0.12 -16.47 1.92
C GLU A 36 -0.99 -16.36 0.88
N THR A 37 -1.48 -15.15 0.60
CA THR A 37 -2.51 -14.92 -0.40
C THR A 37 -2.01 -15.33 -1.78
N SER A 38 -2.84 -16.08 -2.51
CA SER A 38 -2.55 -16.53 -3.88
C SER A 38 -2.25 -15.34 -4.81
N ASP A 39 -1.35 -15.56 -5.76
CA ASP A 39 -1.13 -14.61 -6.86
C ASP A 39 -2.46 -14.31 -7.58
N ASN A 40 -2.59 -13.09 -8.09
CA ASN A 40 -3.76 -12.56 -8.80
C ASN A 40 -5.01 -12.41 -7.92
N SER A 41 -4.88 -12.50 -6.60
CA SER A 41 -5.94 -12.08 -5.67
C SER A 41 -6.03 -10.56 -5.61
N ALA A 42 -7.24 -10.04 -5.48
CA ALA A 42 -7.52 -8.61 -5.40
C ALA A 42 -8.40 -8.28 -4.20
N LEU A 43 -8.01 -7.24 -3.48
CA LEU A 43 -8.84 -6.52 -2.52
C LEU A 43 -9.26 -5.21 -3.20
N ILE A 44 -10.57 -5.01 -3.36
CA ILE A 44 -11.15 -3.88 -4.11
C ILE A 44 -12.01 -2.98 -3.22
N SER A 45 -12.19 -1.72 -3.59
CA SER A 45 -13.09 -0.82 -2.87
C SER A 45 -14.55 -1.26 -3.01
N SER A 46 -15.39 -0.91 -2.04
CA SER A 46 -16.84 -1.15 -2.12
C SER A 46 -17.50 -0.41 -3.27
N ASP A 47 -17.03 0.80 -3.60
CA ASP A 47 -17.50 1.56 -4.76
C ASP A 47 -17.20 0.83 -6.08
N LEU A 48 -15.97 0.33 -6.25
CA LEU A 48 -15.59 -0.45 -7.43
C LEU A 48 -16.44 -1.72 -7.54
N ALA A 49 -16.63 -2.40 -6.41
CA ALA A 49 -17.43 -3.61 -6.35
C ALA A 49 -18.89 -3.33 -6.73
N SER A 50 -19.50 -2.27 -6.21
CA SER A 50 -20.89 -1.93 -6.50
C SER A 50 -21.11 -1.52 -7.95
N GLU A 51 -20.25 -0.66 -8.50
CA GLU A 51 -20.39 -0.15 -9.87
C GLU A 51 -20.22 -1.26 -10.91
N ASN A 52 -19.43 -2.29 -10.60
CA ASN A 52 -19.15 -3.41 -11.50
C ASN A 52 -19.91 -4.69 -11.12
N SER A 53 -20.81 -4.64 -10.12
CA SER A 53 -21.56 -5.81 -9.63
C SER A 53 -20.67 -6.99 -9.21
N LEU A 54 -19.52 -6.71 -8.59
CA LEU A 54 -18.57 -7.72 -8.12
C LEU A 54 -18.79 -8.06 -6.64
N SER A 55 -18.61 -9.34 -6.31
CA SER A 55 -18.62 -9.90 -4.97
C SER A 55 -17.35 -10.70 -4.68
N VAL A 56 -17.13 -11.02 -3.40
CA VAL A 56 -16.02 -11.91 -3.01
C VAL A 56 -16.20 -13.28 -3.70
N GLY A 57 -15.13 -13.74 -4.34
CA GLY A 57 -15.09 -14.94 -5.17
C GLY A 57 -15.23 -14.67 -6.68
N ASP A 58 -15.71 -13.49 -7.07
CA ASP A 58 -15.82 -13.14 -8.49
C ASP A 58 -14.46 -12.84 -9.10
N THR A 59 -14.38 -13.00 -10.43
CA THR A 59 -13.20 -12.64 -11.21
C THR A 59 -13.49 -11.46 -12.11
N PHE A 60 -12.49 -10.61 -12.32
CA PHE A 60 -12.56 -9.50 -13.27
C PHE A 60 -11.25 -9.37 -14.03
N THR A 61 -11.29 -8.67 -15.16
CA THR A 61 -10.11 -8.46 -16.01
C THR A 61 -9.66 -7.02 -15.90
N VAL A 62 -8.37 -6.82 -15.67
CA VAL A 62 -7.70 -5.53 -15.80
C VAL A 62 -6.85 -5.54 -17.06
N THR A 63 -6.84 -4.43 -17.79
CA THR A 63 -5.97 -4.24 -18.95
C THR A 63 -4.96 -3.14 -18.63
N THR A 64 -3.69 -3.43 -18.86
CA THR A 64 -2.60 -2.48 -18.66
C THR A 64 -1.83 -2.28 -19.94
N THR A 65 -1.32 -1.06 -20.13
CA THR A 65 -0.42 -0.74 -21.23
C THR A 65 0.96 -0.45 -20.68
N VAL A 66 1.92 -1.33 -20.96
CA VAL A 66 3.34 -1.15 -20.59
C VAL A 66 4.15 -1.14 -21.88
N ASP A 67 5.00 -0.12 -22.07
CA ASP A 67 5.81 0.05 -23.27
C ASP A 67 5.01 -0.08 -24.59
N SER A 68 3.83 0.56 -24.62
CA SER A 68 2.87 0.51 -25.74
C SER A 68 2.29 -0.88 -26.05
N THR A 69 2.47 -1.85 -25.16
CA THR A 69 1.89 -3.19 -25.27
C THR A 69 0.74 -3.33 -24.29
N GLU A 70 -0.46 -3.60 -24.80
CA GLU A 70 -1.63 -3.90 -23.99
C GLU A 70 -1.62 -5.37 -23.59
N THR A 71 -1.76 -5.64 -22.29
CA THR A 71 -1.89 -6.99 -21.73
C THR A 71 -3.05 -7.02 -20.73
N SER A 72 -3.83 -8.10 -20.77
CA SER A 72 -4.96 -8.31 -19.87
C SER A 72 -4.64 -9.38 -18.83
N TYR A 73 -5.04 -9.12 -17.58
CA TYR A 73 -4.83 -10.01 -16.44
C TYR A 73 -6.16 -10.25 -15.75
N THR A 74 -6.45 -11.51 -15.43
CA THR A 74 -7.62 -11.87 -14.62
C THR A 74 -7.23 -11.91 -13.15
N LEU A 75 -7.99 -11.16 -12.34
CA LEU A 75 -7.86 -11.10 -10.89
C LEU A 75 -9.11 -11.69 -10.22
N THR A 76 -8.94 -12.26 -9.03
CA THR A 76 -10.04 -12.81 -8.21
C THR A 76 -10.26 -11.94 -6.98
N VAL A 77 -11.49 -11.50 -6.75
CA VAL A 77 -11.85 -10.70 -5.56
C VAL A 77 -11.82 -11.59 -4.33
N ILE A 78 -10.89 -11.33 -3.41
CA ILE A 78 -10.83 -12.04 -2.11
C ILE A 78 -11.43 -11.23 -0.97
N GLY A 79 -11.57 -9.92 -1.17
CA GLY A 79 -12.11 -9.02 -0.17
C GLY A 79 -12.58 -7.71 -0.78
N ILE A 80 -13.41 -7.01 -0.01
CA ILE A 80 -13.92 -5.69 -0.31
C ILE A 80 -13.65 -4.79 0.89
N TYR A 81 -13.10 -3.59 0.63
CA TYR A 81 -12.85 -2.59 1.67
C TYR A 81 -13.69 -1.33 1.47
N ASP A 82 -14.12 -0.73 2.57
CA ASP A 82 -14.68 0.62 2.59
C ASP A 82 -13.56 1.64 2.80
N ASN A 83 -13.59 2.75 2.05
CA ASN A 83 -12.66 3.85 2.23
C ASN A 83 -13.43 5.14 2.56
N SER A 84 -13.11 5.75 3.70
CA SER A 84 -13.75 6.98 4.15
C SER A 84 -13.12 8.26 3.57
N SER A 85 -12.09 8.13 2.73
CA SER A 85 -11.39 9.28 2.16
C SER A 85 -12.17 9.85 0.98
N THR A 86 -12.25 11.16 0.92
CA THR A 86 -12.81 11.87 -0.23
C THR A 86 -11.69 12.29 -1.17
N ALA A 87 -11.87 12.07 -2.48
CA ALA A 87 -10.95 12.58 -3.48
C ALA A 87 -10.85 14.11 -3.39
N THR A 88 -9.63 14.63 -3.34
CA THR A 88 -9.40 16.08 -3.47
C THR A 88 -9.74 16.56 -4.87
N THR A 89 -9.95 17.87 -5.06
CA THR A 89 -10.20 18.46 -6.40
C THR A 89 -9.12 18.08 -7.41
N ALA A 90 -7.86 17.97 -6.97
CA ALA A 90 -6.76 17.53 -7.83
C ALA A 90 -6.89 16.06 -8.23
N GLN A 91 -7.25 15.18 -7.29
CA GLN A 91 -7.48 13.75 -7.56
C GLN A 91 -8.70 13.52 -8.44
N MET A 92 -9.74 14.37 -8.35
CA MET A 92 -10.91 14.28 -9.22
C MET A 92 -10.59 14.55 -10.70
N MET A 93 -9.46 15.16 -11.02
CA MET A 93 -9.03 15.36 -12.42
C MET A 93 -8.48 14.09 -13.07
N SER A 94 -8.25 13.01 -12.31
CA SER A 94 -7.71 11.74 -12.81
C SER A 94 -8.34 10.55 -12.09
N ASN A 95 -9.05 9.71 -12.84
CA ASN A 95 -9.72 8.52 -12.30
C ASN A 95 -8.79 7.63 -11.47
N ALA A 96 -7.57 7.33 -11.97
CA ALA A 96 -6.59 6.54 -11.22
C ALA A 96 -6.14 7.16 -9.88
N SER A 97 -6.26 8.48 -9.74
CA SER A 97 -5.87 9.20 -8.52
C SER A 97 -6.98 9.21 -7.46
N ASN A 98 -8.18 8.75 -7.80
CA ASN A 98 -9.28 8.61 -6.86
C ASN A 98 -8.98 7.45 -5.88
N PRO A 99 -9.01 7.67 -4.55
CA PRO A 99 -8.76 6.60 -3.57
C PRO A 99 -9.72 5.41 -3.69
N GLN A 100 -10.91 5.62 -4.28
CA GLN A 100 -11.88 4.56 -4.54
C GLN A 100 -11.52 3.68 -5.75
N ASN A 101 -10.58 4.13 -6.60
CA ASN A 101 -10.14 3.41 -7.78
C ASN A 101 -8.79 2.71 -7.56
N ASN A 102 -8.50 2.30 -6.32
CA ASN A 102 -7.30 1.53 -5.99
C ASN A 102 -7.64 0.04 -5.83
N ILE A 103 -6.82 -0.82 -6.41
CA ILE A 103 -6.90 -2.28 -6.30
C ILE A 103 -5.64 -2.74 -5.57
N TYR A 104 -5.80 -3.36 -4.40
CA TYR A 104 -4.68 -3.96 -3.68
C TYR A 104 -4.49 -5.41 -4.13
N THR A 105 -3.26 -5.79 -4.45
CA THR A 105 -2.90 -7.15 -4.84
C THR A 105 -1.52 -7.54 -4.30
N ARG A 106 -1.04 -8.74 -4.63
CA ARG A 106 0.28 -9.23 -4.24
C ARG A 106 1.38 -8.49 -5.01
N LEU A 107 2.50 -8.19 -4.35
CA LEU A 107 3.69 -7.62 -4.99
C LEU A 107 4.08 -8.36 -6.28
N LYS A 108 4.08 -9.69 -6.23
CA LYS A 108 4.40 -10.54 -7.38
C LYS A 108 3.44 -10.34 -8.55
N THR A 109 2.15 -10.17 -8.28
CA THR A 109 1.15 -9.85 -9.31
C THR A 109 1.41 -8.49 -9.92
N THR A 110 1.65 -7.44 -9.11
CA THR A 110 1.95 -6.11 -9.63
C THR A 110 3.24 -6.08 -10.46
N ASN A 111 4.30 -6.77 -10.03
CA ASN A 111 5.53 -6.91 -10.81
C ASN A 111 5.27 -7.60 -12.16
N THR A 112 4.49 -8.69 -12.16
CA THR A 112 4.09 -9.39 -13.38
C THR A 112 3.30 -8.47 -14.33
N ILE A 113 2.41 -7.63 -13.79
CA ILE A 113 1.63 -6.65 -14.57
C ILE A 113 2.54 -5.57 -15.17
N LYS A 114 3.52 -5.08 -14.42
CA LYS A 114 4.51 -4.09 -14.89
C LYS A 114 5.54 -4.67 -15.87
N GLY A 115 5.57 -6.00 -16.07
CA GLY A 115 6.65 -6.65 -16.83
C GLY A 115 8.00 -6.62 -16.10
N GLU A 116 7.99 -6.41 -14.79
CA GLU A 116 9.17 -6.35 -13.94
C GLU A 116 9.31 -7.64 -13.12
N THR A 117 10.50 -7.88 -12.56
CA THR A 117 10.74 -9.00 -11.63
C THR A 117 11.63 -8.49 -10.50
N ASP A 118 11.26 -8.85 -9.27
CA ASP A 118 11.98 -8.49 -8.04
C ASP A 118 12.27 -6.98 -7.89
N LYS A 119 11.34 -6.15 -8.36
CA LYS A 119 11.34 -4.69 -8.16
C LYS A 119 10.41 -4.29 -7.03
N LEU A 120 10.79 -3.23 -6.32
CA LEU A 120 10.05 -2.66 -5.21
C LEU A 120 10.15 -1.14 -5.26
N ASP A 121 9.00 -0.48 -5.16
CA ASP A 121 8.91 0.99 -5.12
C ASP A 121 9.15 1.52 -3.68
N SER A 122 8.71 0.77 -2.66
CA SER A 122 8.84 1.17 -1.25
C SER A 122 8.78 -0.04 -0.30
N ALA A 123 9.49 0.06 0.83
CA ALA A 123 9.39 -0.86 1.96
C ALA A 123 9.09 -0.05 3.23
N VAL A 124 8.09 -0.48 4.00
CA VAL A 124 7.74 0.11 5.29
C VAL A 124 7.91 -0.95 6.37
N TYR A 125 8.67 -0.61 7.41
CA TYR A 125 8.96 -1.50 8.54
C TYR A 125 8.39 -0.90 9.82
N ALA A 126 7.59 -1.69 10.53
CA ALA A 126 7.15 -1.36 11.88
C ALA A 126 8.13 -1.99 12.89
N LEU A 127 8.78 -1.17 13.71
CA LEU A 127 9.66 -1.63 14.79
C LEU A 127 8.91 -1.69 16.12
N SER A 128 9.13 -2.76 16.88
CA SER A 128 8.54 -2.92 18.21
C SER A 128 9.26 -2.12 19.30
N ASN A 129 10.52 -1.75 19.09
CA ASN A 129 11.30 -0.92 20.00
C ASN A 129 11.74 0.38 19.29
N PRO A 130 11.20 1.55 19.68
CA PRO A 130 11.55 2.83 19.07
C PRO A 130 13.01 3.24 19.29
N GLU A 131 13.65 2.83 20.39
CA GLU A 131 15.06 3.12 20.66
C GLU A 131 16.02 2.49 19.63
N LYS A 132 15.53 1.54 18.83
CA LYS A 132 16.31 0.87 17.78
C LYS A 132 16.22 1.54 16.42
N ILE A 133 15.38 2.56 16.24
CA ILE A 133 15.14 3.20 14.95
C ILE A 133 16.45 3.68 14.32
N ASP A 134 17.28 4.43 15.05
CA ASP A 134 18.55 4.94 14.52
C ASP A 134 19.51 3.84 14.06
N ASN A 135 19.66 2.80 14.87
CA ASN A 135 20.53 1.67 14.54
C ASN A 135 20.02 0.92 13.32
N PHE A 136 18.70 0.69 13.24
CA PHE A 136 18.07 0.04 12.10
C PHE A 136 18.24 0.86 10.82
N VAL A 137 17.99 2.18 10.87
CA VAL A 137 18.19 3.09 9.72
C VAL A 137 19.63 3.03 9.24
N LYS A 138 20.60 3.02 10.17
CA LYS A 138 22.03 2.94 9.84
C LYS A 138 22.38 1.61 9.17
N GLU A 139 21.85 0.51 9.67
CA GLU A 139 22.04 -0.83 9.11
C GLU A 139 21.46 -0.91 7.68
N VAL A 140 20.20 -0.51 7.48
CA VAL A 140 19.56 -0.51 6.16
C VAL A 140 20.33 0.35 5.16
N LYS A 141 20.74 1.57 5.54
CA LYS A 141 21.56 2.44 4.67
C LYS A 141 22.89 1.83 4.27
N SER A 142 23.43 0.90 5.04
CA SER A 142 24.67 0.20 4.70
C SER A 142 24.48 -0.98 3.75
N GLU A 143 23.24 -1.48 3.61
CA GLU A 143 22.91 -2.66 2.79
C GLU A 143 22.24 -2.31 1.46
N ILE A 144 21.68 -1.10 1.32
CA ILE A 144 20.99 -0.67 0.10
C ILE A 144 21.82 0.31 -0.74
N ASP A 145 21.50 0.40 -2.02
CA ASP A 145 21.99 1.47 -2.89
C ASP A 145 21.32 2.80 -2.52
N THR A 146 22.03 3.62 -1.75
CA THR A 146 21.54 4.92 -1.28
C THR A 146 21.58 6.03 -2.35
N ASP A 147 22.14 5.77 -3.53
CA ASP A 147 22.03 6.69 -4.67
C ASP A 147 20.66 6.54 -5.36
N THR A 148 20.08 5.34 -5.31
CA THR A 148 18.77 5.01 -5.87
C THR A 148 17.64 5.12 -4.84
N TYR A 149 17.88 4.68 -3.60
CA TYR A 149 16.86 4.58 -2.56
C TYR A 149 17.14 5.51 -1.37
N PHE A 150 16.07 6.01 -0.76
CA PHE A 150 16.17 6.86 0.43
C PHE A 150 15.48 6.18 1.62
N VAL A 151 16.14 6.22 2.78
CA VAL A 151 15.58 5.71 4.03
C VAL A 151 15.19 6.88 4.91
N THR A 152 13.92 6.91 5.31
CA THR A 152 13.36 7.87 6.27
C THR A 152 12.80 7.11 7.48
N SER A 153 12.85 7.76 8.65
CA SER A 153 12.20 7.30 9.88
C SER A 153 11.24 8.38 10.37
N ASN A 154 10.23 7.98 11.15
CA ASN A 154 9.32 8.90 11.83
C ASN A 154 9.20 8.47 13.29
N ASP A 155 9.92 9.17 14.16
CA ASP A 155 9.95 9.02 15.62
C ASP A 155 9.45 10.27 16.35
N GLU A 156 8.86 11.24 15.64
CA GLU A 156 8.47 12.54 16.20
C GLU A 156 7.55 12.42 17.42
N ILE A 157 6.62 11.46 17.40
CA ILE A 157 5.70 11.24 18.53
C ILE A 157 6.46 10.66 19.73
N TYR A 158 7.43 9.78 19.51
CA TYR A 158 8.26 9.20 20.56
C TYR A 158 9.16 10.25 21.21
N GLU A 159 9.83 11.09 20.41
CA GLU A 159 10.64 12.21 20.89
C GLU A 159 9.81 13.21 21.73
N GLN A 160 8.58 13.50 21.30
CA GLN A 160 7.64 14.33 22.08
C GLN A 160 7.26 13.71 23.43
N MET A 161 7.19 12.38 23.53
CA MET A 161 6.91 11.67 24.78
C MET A 161 8.14 11.59 25.71
N LEU A 162 9.35 11.55 25.14
CA LEU A 162 10.60 11.56 25.92
C LEU A 162 10.91 12.94 26.52
N SER A 163 10.54 14.03 25.83
CA SER A 163 10.85 15.39 26.28
C SER A 163 10.37 15.68 27.72
N PRO A 164 9.13 15.34 28.14
CA PRO A 164 8.70 15.44 29.54
C PRO A 164 9.45 14.51 30.51
N LEU A 165 9.80 13.29 30.10
CA LEU A 165 10.45 12.29 30.96
C LEU A 165 11.93 12.63 31.24
N ASN A 166 12.66 13.09 30.23
CA ASN A 166 14.05 13.55 30.35
C ASN A 166 14.16 14.74 31.29
N ASN A 167 13.16 15.63 31.28
CA ASN A 167 13.10 16.76 32.21
C ASN A 167 12.94 16.30 33.66
N ILE A 168 12.23 15.20 33.93
CA ILE A 168 12.08 14.66 35.29
C ILE A 168 13.34 13.91 35.74
N SER A 169 13.95 13.13 34.85
CA SER A 169 15.19 12.39 35.12
C SER A 169 16.38 13.32 35.42
N SER A 170 16.41 14.51 34.83
CA SER A 170 17.43 15.54 35.06
C SER A 170 17.29 16.28 36.41
N ILE A 171 16.12 16.17 37.06
CA ILE A 171 15.84 16.82 38.35
C ILE A 171 16.11 15.87 39.53
N ALA A 172 16.29 14.56 39.27
CA ALA A 172 16.56 13.52 40.27
C ALA A 172 18.06 13.33 40.56
#